data_AF-A0A7Y0H783-F1
#
_entry.id   AF-A0A7Y0H783-F1
#
_cell.length_a   1.000
_cell.length_b   1.000
_cell.length_c   1.000
_cell.angle_alpha   90.00
_cell.angle_beta   90.00
_cell.angle_gamma   90.00
#
_symmetry.space_group_name_H-M   'P 1'
#
loop_
_entity.id
_entity.type
_entity.pdbx_description
1 polymer ?
#
loop_
_entity_poly.entity_id
_entity_poly.type
_entity_poly.pdbx_seq_one_letter_code
_entity_poly.pdbx_strand_id
1 'polypeptide(L)'
;MILPAAYVAEHVDLGYATTTHRAQGITVDHTHVLAAPGMVRENLYVAMSRGRHDNHVYIAVDEVDPTCDYLLDGRHFPGGYDALAVILTTSGAELSATETIAASQDQVGSLRRFEPIRQTLIADAAGHRWIAVFPELGLTGTQCEQITTSPARGPLITALERGRTLGCPMPQILAGLITDRPLDGIEPAGDLAAVLYHRVNDWLRTQVEDPTTIRVTPDVADATGDVADLLTQVDQLIAERVEALTDHALTTGRAWLTALGPAPTDSAARSVWRAQIAAHVACEDYTDTATTDLTRAAWPAAPVPETERSLSR
;
A
#
# COMPACT_ATOMS: atom_id res chain seq x y z
N MET A 1 42.64 23.70 43.28
CA MET A 1 41.57 23.23 44.20
C MET A 1 41.65 21.72 44.24
N ILE A 2 41.84 21.12 45.40
CA ILE A 2 41.98 19.66 45.58
C ILE A 2 40.78 19.17 46.38
N LEU A 3 40.03 18.23 45.83
CA LEU A 3 38.87 17.62 46.48
C LEU A 3 39.31 16.41 47.32
N PRO A 4 38.78 16.23 48.56
CA PRO A 4 39.09 15.06 49.37
C PRO A 4 38.66 13.75 48.68
N ALA A 5 39.48 12.70 48.79
CA ALA A 5 39.23 11.41 48.14
C ALA A 5 37.87 10.78 48.53
N ALA A 6 37.47 10.92 49.80
CA ALA A 6 36.17 10.44 50.28
C ALA A 6 34.99 11.14 49.57
N TYR A 7 35.11 12.45 49.32
CA TYR A 7 34.08 13.22 48.62
C TYR A 7 33.94 12.80 47.16
N VAL A 8 35.06 12.55 46.48
CA VAL A 8 35.05 12.07 45.08
C VAL A 8 34.45 10.67 45.00
N ALA A 9 34.73 9.79 45.97
CA ALA A 9 34.19 8.44 45.99
C ALA A 9 32.67 8.40 46.25
N GLU A 10 32.13 9.35 47.01
CA GLU A 10 30.74 9.32 47.49
C GLU A 10 29.79 10.22 46.69
N HIS A 11 30.31 11.22 45.98
CA HIS A 11 29.49 12.27 45.35
C HIS A 11 29.83 12.57 43.88
N VAL A 12 30.69 11.78 43.24
CA VAL A 12 31.04 11.96 41.82
C VAL A 12 30.74 10.69 41.04
N ASP A 13 29.98 10.83 39.96
CA ASP A 13 29.76 9.76 38.99
C ASP A 13 30.79 9.82 37.85
N LEU A 14 31.11 8.65 37.31
CA LEU A 14 31.91 8.53 36.11
C LEU A 14 31.10 9.01 34.88
N GLY A 15 31.42 10.19 34.36
CA GLY A 15 30.72 10.81 33.23
C GLY A 15 31.13 10.33 31.83
N TYR A 16 31.76 9.16 31.68
CA TYR A 16 32.25 8.68 30.37
C TYR A 16 31.12 8.29 29.41
N ALA A 17 29.95 7.94 29.93
CA ALA A 17 28.74 7.67 29.16
C ALA A 17 27.53 8.20 29.93
N THR A 18 26.63 8.86 29.22
CA THR A 18 25.42 9.44 29.82
C THR A 18 24.25 9.26 28.84
N THR A 19 23.03 9.21 29.36
CA THR A 19 21.85 9.13 28.51
C THR A 19 21.61 10.48 27.82
N THR A 20 21.05 10.46 26.61
CA THR A 20 20.73 11.67 25.84
C THR A 20 19.92 12.69 26.66
N HIS A 21 19.03 12.20 27.52
CA HIS A 21 18.20 13.06 28.37
C HIS A 21 19.01 13.80 29.46
N ARG A 22 20.06 13.15 30.01
CA ARG A 22 20.95 13.76 31.01
C ARG A 22 22.04 14.64 30.37
N ALA A 23 22.32 14.47 29.08
CA ALA A 23 23.22 15.33 28.30
C ALA A 23 22.56 16.61 27.75
N GLN A 24 21.26 16.80 27.96
CA GLN A 24 20.53 17.93 27.41
C GLN A 24 21.05 19.25 28.00
N GLY A 25 21.57 20.13 27.13
CA GLY A 25 22.15 21.42 27.54
C GLY A 25 23.66 21.41 27.80
N ILE A 26 24.32 20.25 27.64
CA ILE A 26 25.78 20.14 27.73
C ILE A 26 26.37 20.26 26.32
N THR A 27 27.42 21.06 26.17
CA THR A 27 28.24 21.10 24.95
C THR A 27 29.55 20.36 25.23
N VAL A 28 29.89 19.43 24.36
CA VAL A 28 31.14 18.65 24.43
C VAL A 28 31.95 18.87 23.15
N ASP A 29 33.26 18.63 23.21
CA ASP A 29 34.12 18.82 22.03
C ASP A 29 33.81 17.77 20.94
N HIS A 30 33.57 16.53 21.37
CA HIS A 30 33.32 15.35 20.54
C HIS A 30 32.13 14.55 21.08
N THR A 31 31.21 14.10 20.21
CA THR A 31 30.13 13.18 20.62
C THR A 31 30.28 11.81 19.99
N HIS A 32 29.96 10.80 20.79
CA HIS A 32 29.82 9.41 20.38
C HIS A 32 28.45 8.93 20.82
N VAL A 33 27.56 8.69 19.86
CA VAL A 33 26.16 8.31 20.09
C VAL A 33 25.98 6.85 19.68
N LEU A 34 25.49 6.04 20.61
CA LEU A 34 25.01 4.69 20.27
C LEU A 34 23.51 4.77 19.98
N ALA A 35 23.15 4.59 18.70
CA ALA A 35 21.77 4.56 18.23
C ALA A 35 21.30 3.11 18.08
N ALA A 36 20.05 2.83 18.44
CA ALA A 36 19.44 1.51 18.36
C ALA A 36 18.04 1.57 17.72
N PRO A 37 17.55 0.47 17.13
CA PRO A 37 16.18 0.36 16.66
C PRO A 37 15.19 0.71 17.79
N GLY A 38 14.34 1.72 17.58
CA GLY A 38 13.43 2.26 18.60
C GLY A 38 13.81 3.66 19.12
N MET A 39 14.97 4.19 18.76
CA MET A 39 15.28 5.61 18.96
C MET A 39 14.42 6.48 18.03
N VAL A 40 13.87 7.57 18.55
CA VAL A 40 13.14 8.58 17.75
C VAL A 40 14.09 9.63 17.18
N ARG A 41 13.73 10.22 16.04
CA ARG A 41 14.53 11.24 15.33
C ARG A 41 14.96 12.38 16.25
N GLU A 42 14.07 12.86 17.10
CA GLU A 42 14.31 14.01 17.98
C GLU A 42 15.42 13.70 19.01
N ASN A 43 15.44 12.48 19.54
CA ASN A 43 16.49 12.02 20.45
C ASN A 43 17.83 11.90 19.72
N LEU A 44 17.83 11.37 18.49
CA LEU A 44 19.05 11.27 17.69
C LEU A 44 19.61 12.67 17.37
N TYR A 45 18.74 13.61 16.96
CA TYR A 45 19.11 14.99 16.69
C TYR A 45 19.71 15.68 17.92
N VAL A 46 19.08 15.52 19.08
CA VAL A 46 19.58 16.10 20.35
C VAL A 46 20.95 15.55 20.72
N ALA A 47 21.19 14.25 20.52
CA ALA A 47 22.48 13.64 20.81
C ALA A 47 23.57 14.11 19.82
N MET A 48 23.24 14.13 18.53
CA MET A 48 24.14 14.50 17.42
C MET A 48 24.42 16.01 17.31
N SER A 49 23.81 16.84 18.14
CA SER A 49 24.01 18.30 18.17
C SER A 49 24.82 18.80 19.38
N ARG A 50 25.31 17.88 20.25
CA ARG A 50 26.11 18.25 21.44
C ARG A 50 27.58 18.48 21.14
N GLY A 51 28.10 17.89 20.05
CA GLY A 51 29.50 17.95 19.68
C GLY A 51 29.84 19.21 18.90
N ARG A 52 30.89 19.90 19.33
CA ARG A 52 31.35 21.12 18.66
C ARG A 52 32.17 20.84 17.41
N HIS A 53 33.02 19.82 17.45
CA HIS A 53 33.99 19.55 16.39
C HIS A 53 33.60 18.36 15.52
N ASP A 54 33.12 17.27 16.12
CA ASP A 54 32.59 16.13 15.40
C ASP A 54 31.44 15.44 16.17
N ASN A 55 30.68 14.63 15.43
CA ASN A 55 29.62 13.81 15.97
C ASN A 55 29.67 12.44 15.30
N HIS A 56 29.88 11.39 16.08
CA HIS A 56 29.95 10.01 15.60
C HIS A 56 28.71 9.25 16.05
N VAL A 57 28.05 8.58 15.12
CA VAL A 57 26.92 7.68 15.43
C VAL A 57 27.33 6.23 15.16
N TYR A 58 27.13 5.38 16.16
CA TYR A 58 27.29 3.94 16.08
C TYR A 58 25.90 3.32 16.12
N ILE A 59 25.57 2.51 15.12
CA ILE A 59 24.26 1.89 15.03
C ILE A 59 24.38 0.47 15.54
N ALA A 60 23.72 0.18 16.66
CA ALA A 60 23.57 -1.17 17.15
C ALA A 60 22.65 -1.92 16.19
N VAL A 61 23.24 -2.83 15.42
CA VAL A 61 22.51 -3.73 14.52
C VAL A 61 22.06 -5.01 15.21
N ASP A 62 22.46 -5.20 16.47
CA ASP A 62 22.11 -6.35 17.30
C ASP A 62 21.24 -5.91 18.48
N GLU A 63 20.30 -6.76 18.87
CA GLU A 63 19.54 -6.60 20.11
C GLU A 63 20.43 -7.10 21.27
N VAL A 64 20.94 -6.19 22.11
CA VAL A 64 21.70 -6.58 23.30
C VAL A 64 20.71 -7.03 24.35
N ASP A 65 20.45 -8.34 24.41
CA ASP A 65 19.81 -8.96 25.57
C ASP A 65 20.81 -8.94 26.74
N PRO A 66 20.52 -8.21 27.84
CA PRO A 66 21.41 -8.16 29.00
C PRO A 66 21.53 -9.50 29.77
N THR A 67 20.80 -10.55 29.36
CA THR A 67 20.81 -11.88 29.99
C THR A 67 21.49 -12.99 29.20
N CYS A 68 21.99 -12.73 27.99
CA CYS A 68 22.57 -13.78 27.13
C CYS A 68 24.10 -13.65 26.94
N ASP A 69 24.85 -14.66 27.40
CA ASP A 69 26.30 -14.85 27.15
C ASP A 69 26.63 -15.33 25.72
N TYR A 70 25.65 -15.36 24.81
CA TYR A 70 25.82 -15.83 23.44
C TYR A 70 25.22 -14.88 22.41
N LEU A 71 25.98 -14.62 21.35
CA LEU A 71 25.51 -13.95 20.14
C LEU A 71 24.50 -14.87 19.44
N LEU A 72 23.28 -14.38 19.22
CA LEU A 72 22.27 -15.09 18.44
C LEU A 72 22.63 -15.03 16.96
N ASP A 73 22.87 -16.20 16.36
CA ASP A 73 23.03 -16.32 14.91
C ASP A 73 21.75 -15.91 14.16
N GLY A 74 21.88 -14.95 13.25
CA GLY A 74 21.21 -15.06 11.95
C GLY A 74 19.82 -14.46 11.76
N ARG A 75 19.37 -13.49 12.58
CA ARG A 75 18.31 -12.58 12.08
C ARG A 75 18.97 -11.46 11.27
N HIS A 76 18.72 -11.47 9.97
CA HIS A 76 19.11 -10.41 9.04
C HIS A 76 18.46 -9.11 9.52
N PHE A 77 19.17 -8.34 10.35
CA PHE A 77 18.77 -6.97 10.62
C PHE A 77 18.96 -6.19 9.32
N PRO A 78 17.99 -5.35 8.94
CA PRO A 78 18.19 -4.42 7.83
C PRO A 78 19.44 -3.57 8.17
N GLY A 79 20.28 -3.28 7.17
CA GLY A 79 21.64 -2.78 7.41
C GLY A 79 21.64 -1.50 8.25
N GLY A 80 22.78 -1.11 8.82
CA GLY A 80 22.86 0.09 9.68
C GLY A 80 22.23 1.34 9.05
N TYR A 81 22.28 1.45 7.71
CA TYR A 81 21.60 2.50 6.96
C TYR A 81 20.06 2.46 7.07
N ASP A 82 19.47 1.27 6.97
CA ASP A 82 18.01 1.09 7.07
C ASP A 82 17.52 1.38 8.49
N ALA A 83 18.29 0.95 9.50
CA ALA A 83 17.99 1.29 10.90
C ALA A 83 18.06 2.81 11.13
N LEU A 84 19.04 3.50 10.54
CA LEU A 84 19.10 4.97 10.57
C LEU A 84 17.90 5.60 9.85
N ALA A 85 17.52 5.08 8.69
CA ALA A 85 16.38 5.57 7.92
C ALA A 85 15.09 5.47 8.73
N VAL A 86 14.86 4.35 9.42
CA VAL A 86 13.72 4.15 10.32
C VAL A 86 13.77 5.14 11.50
N ILE A 87 14.93 5.36 12.13
CA ILE A 87 15.06 6.35 13.22
C ILE A 87 14.72 7.76 12.72
N LEU A 88 15.17 8.13 11.51
CA LEU A 88 14.91 9.45 10.93
C LEU A 88 13.44 9.66 10.53
N THR A 89 12.68 8.60 10.27
CA THR A 89 11.24 8.70 9.98
C THR A 89 10.37 8.56 11.24
N THR A 90 10.90 8.01 12.32
CA THR A 90 10.18 7.83 13.59
C THR A 90 10.19 9.11 14.41
N SER A 91 9.06 9.82 14.45
CA SER A 91 8.86 11.00 15.31
C SER A 91 8.35 10.59 16.69
N GLY A 92 9.00 11.08 17.76
CA GLY A 92 8.55 10.91 19.14
C GLY A 92 7.58 12.00 19.61
N ALA A 93 7.20 12.93 18.74
CA ALA A 93 6.18 13.93 19.07
C ALA A 93 4.84 13.22 19.31
N GLU A 94 4.29 13.35 20.52
CA GLU A 94 2.91 12.95 20.77
C GLU A 94 2.01 13.77 19.84
N LEU A 95 1.33 13.11 18.91
CA LEU A 95 0.33 13.75 18.06
C LEU A 95 -0.72 14.37 18.97
N SER A 96 -1.09 15.62 18.68
CA SER A 96 -2.23 16.22 19.36
C SER A 96 -3.49 15.37 19.16
N ALA A 97 -4.48 15.52 20.04
CA ALA A 97 -5.77 14.84 19.89
C ALA A 97 -6.38 15.10 18.49
N THR A 98 -6.20 16.31 17.95
CA THR A 98 -6.70 16.68 16.62
C THR A 98 -5.93 16.02 15.48
N GLU A 99 -4.61 15.92 15.57
CA GLU A 99 -3.80 15.20 14.58
C GLU A 99 -4.06 13.69 14.63
N THR A 100 -4.31 13.15 15.81
CA THR A 100 -4.71 11.74 15.97
C THR A 100 -6.07 11.47 15.33
N ILE A 101 -7.04 12.37 15.53
CA ILE A 101 -8.36 12.27 14.87
C ILE A 101 -8.22 12.38 13.36
N ALA A 102 -7.44 13.35 12.87
CA ALA A 102 -7.21 13.55 11.45
C ALA A 102 -6.53 12.33 10.81
N ALA A 103 -5.47 11.78 11.43
CA ALA A 103 -4.78 10.58 10.96
C ALA A 103 -5.70 9.35 10.98
N SER A 104 -6.52 9.20 12.03
CA SER A 104 -7.51 8.11 12.09
C SER A 104 -8.58 8.24 11.01
N GLN A 105 -9.06 9.46 10.74
CA GLN A 105 -10.03 9.72 9.67
C GLN A 105 -9.42 9.46 8.28
N ASP A 106 -8.16 9.86 8.09
CA ASP A 106 -7.42 9.62 6.85
C ASP A 106 -7.24 8.12 6.60
N GLN A 107 -6.85 7.37 7.62
CA GLN A 107 -6.72 5.91 7.55
C GLN A 107 -8.07 5.21 7.29
N VAL A 108 -9.15 5.72 7.89
CA VAL A 108 -10.52 5.21 7.70
C VAL A 108 -11.01 5.41 6.26
N GLY A 109 -10.59 6.50 5.61
CA GLY A 109 -10.94 6.87 4.24
C GLY A 109 -9.98 6.36 3.17
N SER A 110 -8.93 5.63 3.54
CA SER A 110 -7.91 5.17 2.58
C SER A 110 -8.45 4.11 1.61
N LEU A 111 -7.96 4.17 0.37
CA LEU A 111 -8.17 3.18 -0.68
C LEU A 111 -7.72 1.78 -0.27
N ARG A 112 -6.77 1.66 0.68
CA ARG A 112 -6.38 0.37 1.29
C ARG A 112 -7.56 -0.36 1.91
N ARG A 113 -8.53 0.39 2.44
CA ARG A 113 -9.75 -0.15 3.02
C ARG A 113 -10.84 -0.31 1.97
N PHE A 114 -11.05 0.70 1.13
CA PHE A 114 -12.18 0.68 0.20
C PHE A 114 -11.99 -0.27 -0.98
N GLU A 115 -10.78 -0.43 -1.52
CA GLU A 115 -10.56 -1.28 -2.69
C GLU A 115 -10.84 -2.78 -2.41
N PRO A 116 -10.41 -3.37 -1.26
CA PRO A 116 -10.80 -4.74 -0.92
C PRO A 116 -12.31 -4.93 -0.72
N ILE A 117 -12.99 -3.94 -0.12
CA ILE A 117 -14.45 -3.96 0.05
C ILE A 117 -15.12 -3.93 -1.32
N ARG A 118 -14.73 -2.99 -2.17
CA ARG A 118 -15.18 -2.86 -3.55
C ARG A 118 -15.01 -4.18 -4.30
N GLN A 119 -13.85 -4.80 -4.18
CA GLN A 119 -13.55 -6.05 -4.88
C GLN A 119 -14.45 -7.20 -4.44
N THR A 120 -14.78 -7.24 -3.15
CA THR A 120 -15.72 -8.23 -2.59
C THR A 120 -17.12 -8.01 -3.14
N LEU A 121 -17.60 -6.76 -3.17
CA LEU A 121 -18.92 -6.41 -3.71
C LEU A 121 -19.04 -6.74 -5.20
N ILE A 122 -17.99 -6.49 -5.98
CA ILE A 122 -17.92 -6.86 -7.41
C ILE A 122 -18.03 -8.37 -7.58
N ALA A 123 -17.26 -9.13 -6.80
CA ALA A 123 -17.28 -10.58 -6.87
C ALA A 123 -18.64 -11.17 -6.46
N ASP A 124 -19.35 -10.51 -5.54
CA ASP A 124 -20.70 -10.88 -5.15
C ASP A 124 -21.72 -10.57 -6.24
N ALA A 125 -21.70 -9.34 -6.78
CA ALA A 125 -22.54 -8.89 -7.89
C ALA A 125 -22.41 -9.74 -9.15
N ALA A 126 -21.17 -10.07 -9.55
CA ALA A 126 -20.89 -10.92 -10.70
C ALA A 126 -21.02 -12.43 -10.39
N GLY A 127 -21.16 -12.78 -9.11
CA GLY A 127 -21.24 -14.14 -8.58
C GLY A 127 -22.23 -15.02 -9.33
N HIS A 128 -23.47 -14.56 -9.38
CA HIS A 128 -24.60 -15.29 -9.96
C HIS A 128 -24.40 -15.58 -11.45
N ARG A 129 -23.88 -14.60 -12.20
CA ARG A 129 -23.61 -14.72 -13.63
C ARG A 129 -22.59 -15.82 -13.91
N TRP A 130 -21.47 -15.82 -13.19
CA TRP A 130 -20.41 -16.82 -13.41
C TRP A 130 -20.83 -18.22 -12.97
N ILE A 131 -21.62 -18.34 -11.90
CA ILE A 131 -22.22 -19.63 -11.49
C ILE A 131 -23.10 -20.21 -12.61
N ALA A 132 -23.86 -19.37 -13.33
CA ALA A 132 -24.67 -19.81 -14.46
C ALA A 132 -23.83 -20.20 -15.69
N VAL A 133 -22.68 -19.56 -15.90
CA VAL A 133 -21.79 -19.82 -17.05
C VAL A 133 -20.95 -21.10 -16.86
N PHE A 134 -20.53 -21.44 -15.63
CA PHE A 134 -19.64 -22.59 -15.40
C PHE A 134 -20.11 -23.93 -16.01
N PRO A 135 -21.40 -24.33 -15.93
CA PRO A 135 -21.88 -25.56 -16.57
C PRO A 135 -21.76 -25.54 -18.10
N GLU A 136 -21.92 -24.37 -18.73
CA GLU A 136 -21.81 -24.20 -20.18
C GLU A 136 -20.36 -24.40 -20.67
N LEU A 137 -19.38 -24.24 -19.79
CA LEU A 137 -17.95 -24.44 -20.06
C LEU A 137 -17.51 -25.91 -19.93
N GLY A 138 -18.46 -26.83 -19.72
CA GLY A 138 -18.17 -28.26 -19.58
C GLY A 138 -17.72 -28.70 -18.19
N LEU A 139 -17.90 -27.85 -17.16
CA LEU A 139 -17.64 -28.22 -15.78
C LEU A 139 -18.75 -29.11 -15.24
N THR A 140 -18.37 -30.17 -14.51
CA THR A 140 -19.31 -31.06 -13.84
C THR A 140 -19.97 -30.37 -12.64
N GLY A 141 -21.16 -30.85 -12.23
CA GLY A 141 -21.86 -30.30 -11.06
C GLY A 141 -21.01 -30.27 -9.79
N THR A 142 -20.19 -31.30 -9.56
CA THR A 142 -19.26 -31.37 -8.42
C THR A 142 -18.15 -30.33 -8.49
N GLN A 143 -17.59 -30.07 -9.68
CA GLN A 143 -16.57 -29.03 -9.88
C GLN A 143 -17.16 -27.63 -9.67
N CYS A 144 -18.38 -27.38 -10.16
CA CYS A 144 -19.09 -26.12 -9.93
C CYS A 144 -19.34 -25.87 -8.43
N GLU A 145 -19.73 -26.91 -7.69
CA GLU A 145 -19.91 -26.84 -6.24
C GLU A 145 -18.60 -26.52 -5.52
N GLN A 146 -17.51 -27.22 -5.87
CA GLN A 146 -16.18 -26.95 -5.33
C GLN A 146 -15.74 -25.49 -5.54
N ILE A 147 -15.94 -24.95 -6.75
CA ILE A 147 -15.62 -23.55 -7.06
C ILE A 147 -16.49 -22.59 -6.23
N THR A 148 -17.78 -22.90 -6.06
CA THR A 148 -18.73 -22.05 -5.34
C THR A 148 -18.42 -21.98 -3.84
N THR A 149 -17.99 -23.08 -3.24
CA THR A 149 -17.64 -23.14 -1.80
C THR A 149 -16.22 -22.70 -1.49
N SER A 150 -15.39 -22.44 -2.51
CA SER A 150 -13.98 -22.13 -2.34
C SER A 150 -13.74 -20.70 -1.81
N PRO A 151 -12.75 -20.50 -0.92
CA PRO A 151 -12.30 -19.15 -0.52
C PRO A 151 -11.72 -18.35 -1.71
N ALA A 152 -11.21 -19.01 -2.75
CA ALA A 152 -10.67 -18.38 -3.94
C ALA A 152 -11.75 -17.98 -4.98
N ARG A 153 -13.05 -18.22 -4.70
CA ARG A 153 -14.16 -17.80 -5.57
C ARG A 153 -14.13 -16.30 -5.86
N GLY A 154 -14.01 -15.48 -4.82
CA GLY A 154 -14.02 -14.03 -4.95
C GLY A 154 -12.89 -13.50 -5.86
N PRO A 155 -11.62 -13.87 -5.58
CA PRO A 155 -10.48 -13.56 -6.44
C PRO A 155 -10.61 -14.06 -7.89
N LEU A 156 -11.18 -15.25 -8.11
CA LEU A 156 -11.44 -15.76 -9.46
C LEU A 156 -12.42 -14.86 -10.22
N ILE A 157 -13.58 -14.58 -9.64
CA ILE A 157 -14.63 -13.77 -10.29
C ILE A 157 -14.13 -12.35 -10.56
N THR A 158 -13.42 -11.79 -9.59
CA THR A 158 -12.67 -10.53 -9.75
C THR A 158 -11.78 -10.53 -10.99
N ALA A 159 -10.95 -11.56 -11.16
CA ALA A 159 -10.03 -11.65 -12.28
C ALA A 159 -10.78 -11.80 -13.62
N LEU A 160 -11.89 -12.54 -13.63
CA LEU A 160 -12.75 -12.65 -14.81
C LEU A 160 -13.38 -11.30 -15.18
N GLU A 161 -13.85 -10.52 -14.22
CA GLU A 161 -14.39 -9.18 -14.47
C GLU A 161 -13.32 -8.17 -14.94
N ARG A 162 -12.06 -8.32 -14.51
CA ARG A 162 -10.93 -7.56 -15.07
C ARG A 162 -10.76 -7.83 -16.56
N GLY A 163 -10.79 -9.09 -16.98
CA GLY A 163 -10.73 -9.46 -18.39
C GLY A 163 -11.93 -8.93 -19.19
N ARG A 164 -13.13 -8.94 -18.61
CA ARG A 164 -14.32 -8.33 -19.24
C ARG A 164 -14.18 -6.82 -19.41
N THR A 165 -13.60 -6.13 -18.42
CA THR A 165 -13.33 -4.69 -18.49
C THR A 165 -12.37 -4.35 -19.63
N LEU A 166 -11.45 -5.25 -19.98
CA LEU A 166 -10.58 -5.13 -21.16
C LEU A 166 -11.29 -5.44 -22.49
N GLY A 167 -12.59 -5.78 -22.47
CA GLY A 167 -13.37 -6.17 -23.64
C GLY A 167 -13.14 -7.61 -24.09
N CYS A 168 -12.49 -8.44 -23.28
CA CYS A 168 -12.16 -9.82 -23.66
C CYS A 168 -13.36 -10.77 -23.44
N PRO A 169 -13.61 -11.72 -24.37
CA PRO A 169 -14.69 -12.70 -24.25
C PRO A 169 -14.32 -13.79 -23.22
N MET A 170 -14.37 -13.44 -21.94
CA MET A 170 -13.87 -14.29 -20.86
C MET A 170 -14.44 -15.72 -20.79
N PRO A 171 -15.72 -15.99 -21.13
CA PRO A 171 -16.21 -17.38 -21.19
C PRO A 171 -15.44 -18.24 -22.20
N GLN A 172 -15.09 -17.70 -23.37
CA GLN A 172 -14.34 -18.42 -24.41
C GLN A 172 -12.89 -18.64 -23.99
N ILE A 173 -12.28 -17.63 -23.37
CA ILE A 173 -10.91 -17.72 -22.85
C ILE A 173 -10.85 -18.77 -21.73
N LEU A 174 -11.80 -18.75 -20.81
CA LEU A 174 -11.87 -19.71 -19.71
C LEU A 174 -12.07 -21.14 -20.24
N ALA A 175 -12.94 -21.35 -21.24
CA ALA A 175 -13.08 -22.64 -21.91
C ALA A 175 -11.76 -23.14 -22.52
N GLY A 176 -11.00 -22.25 -23.17
CA GLY A 176 -9.66 -22.55 -23.69
C GLY A 176 -8.67 -22.96 -22.58
N LEU A 177 -8.61 -22.18 -21.49
CA LEU A 177 -7.74 -22.45 -20.33
C LEU A 177 -8.08 -23.77 -19.61
N ILE A 178 -9.35 -24.20 -19.63
CA ILE A 178 -9.79 -25.50 -19.11
C ILE A 178 -9.38 -26.63 -20.07
N THR A 179 -9.55 -26.43 -21.37
CA THR A 179 -9.22 -27.44 -22.40
C THR A 179 -7.72 -27.71 -22.49
N ASP A 180 -6.89 -26.67 -22.43
CA ASP A 180 -5.43 -26.78 -22.53
C ASP A 180 -4.81 -27.59 -21.38
N ARG A 181 -5.43 -27.56 -20.20
CA ARG A 181 -5.05 -28.37 -19.04
C ARG A 181 -6.29 -28.86 -18.31
N PRO A 182 -6.78 -30.07 -18.63
CA PRO A 182 -7.97 -30.64 -18.01
C PRO A 182 -7.86 -30.61 -16.47
N LEU A 183 -9.02 -30.43 -15.83
CA LEU A 183 -9.12 -30.35 -14.37
C LEU A 183 -9.18 -31.75 -13.72
N ASP A 184 -9.31 -32.79 -14.55
CA ASP A 184 -9.36 -34.19 -14.15
C ASP A 184 -7.95 -34.66 -13.77
N GLY A 185 -7.74 -34.91 -12.47
CA GLY A 185 -6.44 -35.31 -11.93
C GLY A 185 -5.79 -34.29 -10.98
N ILE A 186 -6.44 -33.16 -10.71
CA ILE A 186 -6.10 -32.36 -9.53
C ILE A 186 -6.45 -33.23 -8.31
N GLU A 187 -5.44 -33.62 -7.51
CA GLU A 187 -5.66 -34.37 -6.27
C GLU A 187 -6.74 -33.68 -5.42
N PRO A 188 -7.54 -34.42 -4.62
CA PRO A 188 -8.63 -33.87 -3.80
C PRO A 188 -8.20 -32.81 -2.75
N ALA A 189 -6.93 -32.43 -2.71
CA ALA A 189 -6.36 -31.34 -1.91
C ALA A 189 -6.17 -30.01 -2.65
N GLY A 190 -6.34 -29.96 -3.98
CA GLY A 190 -6.18 -28.72 -4.76
C GLY A 190 -7.47 -27.91 -4.86
N ASP A 191 -7.44 -26.65 -4.40
CA ASP A 191 -8.56 -25.71 -4.58
C ASP A 191 -8.75 -25.36 -6.06
N LEU A 192 -9.80 -25.89 -6.68
CA LEU A 192 -10.09 -25.70 -8.09
C LEU A 192 -10.26 -24.22 -8.48
N ALA A 193 -10.91 -23.41 -7.63
CA ALA A 193 -11.06 -22.00 -7.92
C ALA A 193 -9.72 -21.26 -7.86
N ALA A 194 -8.80 -21.67 -6.97
CA ALA A 194 -7.46 -21.11 -6.91
C ALA A 194 -6.63 -21.46 -8.17
N VAL A 195 -6.78 -22.67 -8.70
CA VAL A 195 -6.13 -23.07 -9.96
C VAL A 195 -6.64 -22.23 -11.13
N LEU A 196 -7.96 -22.08 -11.26
CA LEU A 196 -8.55 -21.24 -12.32
C LEU A 196 -8.16 -19.78 -12.14
N TYR A 197 -8.16 -19.27 -10.91
CA TYR A 197 -7.72 -17.91 -10.60
C TYR A 197 -6.29 -17.67 -11.08
N HIS A 198 -5.36 -18.58 -10.75
CA HIS A 198 -3.97 -18.46 -11.16
C HIS A 198 -3.83 -18.46 -12.69
N ARG A 199 -4.53 -19.37 -13.39
CA ARG A 199 -4.51 -19.44 -14.86
C ARG A 199 -5.06 -18.18 -15.53
N VAL A 200 -6.19 -17.67 -15.04
CA VAL A 200 -6.79 -16.42 -15.55
C VAL A 200 -5.84 -15.25 -15.29
N ASN A 201 -5.23 -15.19 -14.11
CA ASN A 201 -4.33 -14.10 -13.75
C ASN A 201 -3.02 -14.15 -14.55
N ASP A 202 -2.47 -15.34 -14.83
CA ASP A 202 -1.33 -15.50 -15.72
C ASP A 202 -1.66 -15.11 -17.16
N TRP A 203 -2.86 -15.45 -17.65
CA TRP A 203 -3.33 -14.96 -18.94
C TRP A 203 -3.48 -13.43 -18.94
N LEU A 204 -4.03 -12.82 -17.89
CA LEU A 204 -4.14 -11.36 -17.79
C LEU A 204 -2.78 -10.66 -17.81
N ARG A 205 -1.75 -11.25 -17.21
CA ARG A 205 -0.36 -10.74 -17.28
C ARG A 205 0.22 -10.76 -18.69
N THR A 206 -0.34 -11.54 -19.61
CA THR A 206 0.04 -11.46 -21.03
C THR A 206 -0.61 -10.27 -21.75
N GLN A 207 -1.69 -9.72 -21.20
CA GLN A 207 -2.44 -8.60 -21.78
C GLN A 207 -2.00 -7.25 -21.22
N VAL A 208 -1.69 -7.20 -19.92
CA VAL A 208 -1.26 -5.99 -19.22
C VAL A 208 -0.10 -6.31 -18.27
N GLU A 209 0.75 -5.31 -18.00
CA GLU A 209 1.92 -5.46 -17.13
C GLU A 209 1.51 -5.82 -15.69
N ASP A 210 0.47 -5.17 -15.16
CA ASP A 210 -0.11 -5.51 -13.86
C ASP A 210 -1.65 -5.58 -13.93
N PRO A 211 -2.24 -6.79 -13.88
CA PRO A 211 -3.69 -6.96 -13.86
C PRO A 211 -4.39 -6.30 -12.67
N THR A 212 -3.69 -6.08 -11.55
CA THR A 212 -4.30 -5.47 -10.37
C THR A 212 -4.61 -3.99 -10.54
N THR A 213 -3.99 -3.35 -11.53
CA THR A 213 -4.26 -1.96 -11.92
C THR A 213 -5.58 -1.79 -12.68
N ILE A 214 -6.16 -2.88 -13.19
CA ILE A 214 -7.42 -2.82 -13.93
C ILE A 214 -8.55 -2.55 -12.93
N ARG A 215 -9.05 -1.31 -12.92
CA ARG A 215 -10.26 -0.96 -12.17
C ARG A 215 -11.46 -1.57 -12.88
N VAL A 216 -11.97 -2.66 -12.30
CA VAL A 216 -13.14 -3.36 -12.81
C VAL A 216 -14.33 -2.42 -12.85
N THR A 217 -14.98 -2.30 -14.01
CA THR A 217 -16.29 -1.64 -14.11
C THR A 217 -17.36 -2.68 -13.82
N PRO A 218 -18.06 -2.60 -12.68
CA PRO A 218 -19.05 -3.60 -12.34
C PRO A 218 -20.23 -3.55 -13.32
N ASP A 219 -20.49 -4.67 -13.97
CA ASP A 219 -21.78 -4.89 -14.62
C ASP A 219 -22.81 -5.25 -13.55
N VAL A 220 -23.43 -4.22 -12.97
CA VAL A 220 -24.44 -4.32 -11.90
C VAL A 220 -25.80 -4.79 -12.41
N ALA A 221 -25.97 -5.06 -13.71
CA ALA A 221 -27.26 -5.50 -14.26
C ALA A 221 -27.78 -6.78 -13.59
N ASP A 222 -26.88 -7.64 -13.14
CA ASP A 222 -27.19 -8.91 -12.48
C ASP A 222 -27.04 -8.86 -10.94
N ALA A 223 -26.71 -7.70 -10.38
CA ALA A 223 -26.54 -7.54 -8.94
C ALA A 223 -27.89 -7.45 -8.21
N THR A 224 -27.97 -7.97 -6.99
CA THR A 224 -29.08 -7.66 -6.09
C THR A 224 -29.08 -6.16 -5.77
N GLY A 225 -30.25 -5.54 -5.59
CA GLY A 225 -30.39 -4.09 -5.34
C GLY A 225 -29.47 -3.58 -4.23
N ASP A 226 -29.41 -4.29 -3.09
CA ASP A 226 -28.58 -3.91 -1.94
C ASP A 226 -27.08 -3.87 -2.27
N VAL A 227 -26.58 -4.84 -3.07
CA VAL A 227 -25.16 -4.92 -3.46
C VAL A 227 -24.82 -3.83 -4.48
N ALA A 228 -25.73 -3.53 -5.41
CA ALA A 228 -25.56 -2.44 -6.36
C ALA A 228 -25.49 -1.07 -5.65
N ASP A 229 -26.34 -0.86 -4.65
CA ASP A 229 -26.36 0.36 -3.84
C ASP A 229 -25.08 0.51 -3.01
N LEU A 230 -24.62 -0.57 -2.37
CA LEU A 230 -23.36 -0.57 -1.61
C LEU A 230 -22.15 -0.32 -2.52
N LEU A 231 -22.14 -0.91 -3.71
CA LEU A 231 -21.05 -0.71 -4.66
C LEU A 231 -21.00 0.73 -5.17
N THR A 232 -22.16 1.32 -5.45
CA THR A 232 -22.28 2.75 -5.80
C THR A 232 -21.75 3.64 -4.68
N GLN A 233 -22.10 3.35 -3.42
CA GLN A 233 -21.59 4.10 -2.26
C GLN A 233 -20.07 3.99 -2.13
N VAL A 234 -19.51 2.79 -2.26
CA VAL A 234 -18.05 2.59 -2.17
C VAL A 234 -17.33 3.28 -3.33
N ASP A 235 -17.86 3.22 -4.55
CA ASP A 235 -17.30 3.92 -5.71
C ASP A 235 -17.32 5.44 -5.52
N GLN A 236 -18.37 5.99 -4.89
CA GLN A 236 -18.43 7.41 -4.54
C GLN A 236 -17.38 7.78 -3.50
N LEU A 237 -17.24 7.00 -2.42
CA LEU A 237 -16.23 7.25 -1.38
C LEU A 237 -14.80 7.21 -1.93
N ILE A 238 -14.51 6.27 -2.84
CA ILE A 238 -13.23 6.19 -3.54
C ILE A 238 -13.01 7.44 -4.39
N ALA A 239 -14.02 7.87 -5.15
CA ALA A 239 -13.91 9.07 -6.00
C ALA A 239 -13.67 10.34 -5.17
N GLU A 240 -14.42 10.53 -4.07
CA GLU A 240 -14.25 11.66 -3.15
C GLU A 240 -12.87 11.68 -2.50
N ARG A 241 -12.35 10.51 -2.08
CA ARG A 241 -10.99 10.39 -1.52
C ARG A 241 -9.93 10.76 -2.55
N VAL A 242 -10.00 10.22 -3.76
CA VAL A 242 -9.01 10.48 -4.82
C VAL A 242 -9.03 11.96 -5.21
N GLU A 243 -10.20 12.58 -5.30
CA GLU A 243 -10.32 14.01 -5.60
C GLU A 243 -9.69 14.88 -4.51
N ALA A 244 -9.98 14.59 -3.22
CA ALA A 244 -9.39 15.30 -2.10
C ALA A 244 -7.86 15.17 -2.06
N LEU A 245 -7.32 13.97 -2.34
CA LEU A 245 -5.87 13.74 -2.43
C LEU A 245 -5.24 14.47 -3.63
N THR A 246 -5.94 14.53 -4.76
CA THR A 246 -5.51 15.24 -5.96
C THR A 246 -5.38 16.74 -5.67
N ASP A 247 -6.39 17.34 -5.03
CA ASP A 247 -6.35 18.74 -4.64
C ASP A 247 -5.29 19.03 -3.58
N HIS A 248 -5.10 18.12 -2.61
CA HIS A 248 -4.03 18.25 -1.63
C HIS A 248 -2.63 18.21 -2.27
N ALA A 249 -2.41 17.32 -3.25
CA ALA A 249 -1.15 17.24 -3.98
C ALA A 249 -0.86 18.52 -4.77
N LEU A 250 -1.88 19.08 -5.44
CA LEU A 250 -1.79 20.33 -6.20
C LEU A 250 -1.53 21.55 -5.33
N THR A 251 -2.18 21.65 -4.17
CA THR A 251 -2.00 22.77 -3.23
C THR A 251 -0.64 22.72 -2.53
N THR A 252 -0.16 21.53 -2.17
CA THR A 252 1.12 21.34 -1.48
C THR A 252 2.32 21.41 -2.43
N GLY A 253 2.11 21.18 -3.74
CA GLY A 253 3.17 21.26 -4.74
C GLY A 253 4.18 20.13 -4.64
N ARG A 254 3.71 18.87 -4.65
CA ARG A 254 4.54 17.65 -4.56
C ARG A 254 5.65 17.63 -5.63
N ALA A 255 6.84 17.17 -5.27
CA ALA A 255 8.03 17.21 -6.14
C ALA A 255 7.85 16.49 -7.49
N TRP A 256 7.07 15.40 -7.54
CA TRP A 256 6.81 14.66 -8.76
C TRP A 256 5.90 15.43 -9.74
N LEU A 257 5.11 16.42 -9.29
CA LEU A 257 4.30 17.26 -10.19
C LEU A 257 5.16 18.08 -11.15
N THR A 258 6.42 18.37 -10.78
CA THR A 258 7.35 19.09 -11.66
C THR A 258 7.63 18.31 -12.95
N ALA A 259 7.58 16.97 -12.91
CA ALA A 259 7.76 16.12 -14.09
C ALA A 259 6.53 16.13 -15.03
N LEU A 260 5.33 16.40 -14.52
CA LEU A 260 4.10 16.57 -15.32
C LEU A 260 4.00 17.94 -16.00
N GLY A 261 4.75 18.93 -15.52
CA GLY A 261 4.69 20.30 -16.03
C GLY A 261 3.44 21.09 -15.59
N PRO A 262 3.31 22.35 -16.05
CA PRO A 262 2.21 23.23 -15.64
C PRO A 262 0.85 22.76 -16.19
N ALA A 263 -0.22 23.15 -15.49
CA ALA A 263 -1.58 22.83 -15.92
C ALA A 263 -1.86 23.35 -17.35
N PRO A 264 -2.30 22.49 -18.28
CA PRO A 264 -2.64 22.91 -19.63
C PRO A 264 -3.75 23.96 -19.66
N THR A 265 -3.74 24.85 -20.66
CA THR A 265 -4.76 25.89 -20.85
C THR A 265 -6.06 25.34 -21.43
N ASP A 266 -5.94 24.33 -22.29
CA ASP A 266 -7.05 23.60 -22.91
C ASP A 266 -7.79 22.72 -21.90
N SER A 267 -9.12 22.69 -21.98
CA SER A 267 -9.96 21.97 -21.00
C SER A 267 -9.80 20.46 -21.11
N ALA A 268 -9.74 19.90 -22.32
CA ALA A 268 -9.58 18.46 -22.53
C ALA A 268 -8.19 17.99 -22.07
N ALA A 269 -7.14 18.71 -22.44
CA ALA A 269 -5.79 18.43 -21.98
C ALA A 269 -5.66 18.56 -20.45
N ARG A 270 -6.34 19.54 -19.84
CA ARG A 270 -6.36 19.70 -18.38
C ARG A 270 -7.04 18.54 -17.67
N SER A 271 -8.13 18.01 -18.22
CA SER A 271 -8.80 16.82 -17.67
C SER A 271 -7.89 15.60 -17.70
N VAL A 272 -7.18 15.35 -18.81
CA VAL A 272 -6.21 14.25 -18.91
C VAL A 272 -5.04 14.44 -17.94
N TRP A 273 -4.52 15.66 -17.84
CA TRP A 273 -3.45 15.99 -16.89
C TRP A 273 -3.88 15.76 -15.43
N ARG A 274 -5.08 16.20 -15.04
CA ARG A 274 -5.62 15.97 -13.69
C ARG A 274 -5.88 14.48 -13.44
N ALA A 275 -6.36 13.76 -14.45
CA ALA A 275 -6.54 12.30 -14.40
C ALA A 275 -5.23 11.54 -14.10
N GLN A 276 -4.10 11.97 -14.66
CA GLN A 276 -2.78 11.40 -14.36
C GLN A 276 -2.33 11.68 -12.91
N ILE A 277 -2.67 12.84 -12.37
CA ILE A 277 -2.40 13.16 -10.96
C ILE A 277 -3.25 12.29 -10.04
N ALA A 278 -4.55 12.20 -10.33
CA ALA A 278 -5.51 11.37 -9.60
C ALA A 278 -5.07 9.89 -9.57
N ALA A 279 -4.59 9.38 -10.71
CA ALA A 279 -3.99 8.06 -10.82
C ALA A 279 -2.81 7.87 -9.85
N HIS A 280 -1.87 8.81 -9.86
CA HIS A 280 -0.68 8.74 -9.02
C HIS A 280 -1.02 8.76 -7.53
N VAL A 281 -1.84 9.71 -7.09
CA VAL A 281 -2.21 9.80 -5.67
C VAL A 281 -3.05 8.61 -5.20
N ALA A 282 -3.88 8.03 -6.06
CA ALA A 282 -4.61 6.81 -5.75
C ALA A 282 -3.66 5.62 -5.56
N CYS A 283 -2.64 5.50 -6.41
CA CYS A 283 -1.60 4.49 -6.25
C CYS A 283 -0.79 4.70 -4.96
N GLU A 284 -0.40 5.94 -4.64
CA GLU A 284 0.31 6.27 -3.40
C GLU A 284 -0.54 5.91 -2.17
N ASP A 285 -1.83 6.25 -2.14
CA ASP A 285 -2.74 5.99 -1.02
C ASP A 285 -3.04 4.48 -0.85
N TYR A 286 -3.11 3.72 -1.94
CA TYR A 286 -3.27 2.26 -1.89
C TYR A 286 -1.99 1.54 -1.42
N THR A 287 -0.83 1.97 -1.90
CA THR A 287 0.46 1.31 -1.61
C THR A 287 1.13 1.81 -0.34
N ASP A 288 0.71 2.98 0.18
CA ASP A 288 1.36 3.70 1.29
C ASP A 288 2.84 3.99 1.00
N THR A 289 3.15 4.22 -0.28
CA THR A 289 4.49 4.62 -0.72
C THR A 289 4.42 5.96 -1.41
N ALA A 290 5.09 6.97 -0.82
CA ALA A 290 5.36 8.23 -1.49
C ALA A 290 6.39 7.96 -2.61
N THR A 291 5.88 7.66 -3.80
CA THR A 291 6.71 7.30 -4.95
C THR A 291 6.98 8.56 -5.76
N THR A 292 8.26 8.88 -5.99
CA THR A 292 8.66 10.03 -6.81
C THR A 292 8.55 9.76 -8.32
N ASP A 293 8.33 8.50 -8.69
CA ASP A 293 8.28 8.03 -10.06
C ASP A 293 6.84 7.91 -10.58
N LEU A 294 6.49 8.82 -11.49
CA LEU A 294 5.20 8.86 -12.18
C LEU A 294 4.95 7.66 -13.10
N THR A 295 6.01 6.97 -13.54
CA THR A 295 5.88 5.88 -14.51
C THR A 295 5.30 4.61 -13.90
N ARG A 296 5.35 4.47 -12.57
CA ARG A 296 4.80 3.32 -11.84
C ARG A 296 3.31 3.46 -11.50
N ALA A 297 2.77 4.67 -11.62
CA ALA A 297 1.39 4.99 -11.26
C ALA A 297 0.43 4.76 -12.43
N ALA A 298 0.28 3.51 -12.86
CA ALA A 298 -0.80 3.13 -13.76
C ALA A 298 -2.09 2.85 -12.97
N TRP A 299 -2.57 3.78 -12.14
CA TRP A 299 -3.96 3.68 -11.66
C TRP A 299 -4.86 4.34 -12.70
N PRO A 300 -5.92 3.71 -13.22
CA PRO A 300 -6.73 4.36 -14.23
C PRO A 300 -7.55 5.49 -13.58
N ALA A 301 -7.57 6.63 -14.26
CA ALA A 301 -8.39 7.77 -13.87
C ALA A 301 -9.88 7.40 -13.78
N ALA A 302 -10.61 8.09 -12.91
CA ALA A 302 -12.07 7.97 -12.84
C ALA A 302 -12.69 8.20 -14.24
N PRO A 303 -13.77 7.48 -14.59
CA PRO A 303 -14.42 7.67 -15.87
C PRO A 303 -14.89 9.13 -16.00
N VAL A 304 -14.49 9.78 -17.09
CA VAL A 304 -15.07 11.06 -17.49
C VAL A 304 -16.53 10.80 -17.84
N PRO A 305 -17.51 11.53 -17.28
CA PRO A 305 -18.91 11.35 -17.67
C PRO A 305 -19.04 11.59 -19.17
N GLU A 306 -19.56 10.60 -19.90
CA GLU A 306 -19.90 10.69 -21.33
C GLU A 306 -21.03 11.71 -21.52
N THR A 307 -20.65 12.99 -21.58
CA THR A 307 -21.48 14.01 -22.21
C THR A 307 -20.93 14.28 -23.60
N GLU A 308 -21.79 14.04 -24.59
CA GLU A 308 -21.68 14.45 -26.00
C GLU A 308 -20.78 13.60 -26.93
N ARG A 309 -21.23 12.37 -27.21
CA ARG A 309 -21.11 11.78 -28.56
C ARG A 309 -22.48 11.75 -29.26
N SER A 310 -23.08 12.92 -29.37
CA SER A 310 -24.23 13.15 -30.25
C SER A 310 -23.99 14.48 -30.94
N LEU A 311 -23.38 14.43 -32.13
CA LEU A 311 -23.46 15.37 -33.26
C LEU A 311 -22.16 15.32 -34.05
N SER A 312 -22.07 14.41 -35.02
CA SER A 312 -21.69 14.72 -36.41
C SER A 312 -21.42 13.45 -37.23
N ARG A 313 -22.23 13.35 -38.30
CA ARG A 313 -22.19 12.46 -39.47
C ARG A 313 -22.72 11.04 -39.34
#